data_AF-A0A2V0QCD2-F1
#
_entry.id   AF-A0A2V0QCD2-F1
#
_cell.length_a   1.000
_cell.length_b   1.000
_cell.length_c   1.000
_cell.angle_alpha   90.00
_cell.angle_beta   90.00
_cell.angle_gamma   90.00
#
_symmetry.space_group_name_H-M   'P 1'
#
loop_
_entity.id
_entity.type
_entity.pdbx_description
1 polymer ?
#
loop_
_entity_poly.entity_id
_entity_poly.type
_entity_poly.pdbx_seq_one_letter_code
_entity_poly.pdbx_strand_id
1 'polypeptide(L)'
;MVGDNEVIKISGWLVIVDYRLFVIPEDYVGDYKSSARIEFFDSAVIFSVADKILPLGGGESFIFHRAAVVGRPVAGGVFLQIDPISLDVEERSVGYVHIKMEDEDVIGNRVRYKEFLKGREVVDVADWLSFYKD
;
A
#
# COMPACT_ATOMS: atom_id res chain seq x y z
N MET A 1 -24.27 16.89 1.06
CA MET A 1 -24.10 15.43 1.12
C MET A 1 -23.16 15.09 -0.01
N VAL A 2 -21.91 14.78 0.28
CA VAL A 2 -20.93 14.33 -0.72
C VAL A 2 -21.29 12.87 -1.02
N GLY A 3 -21.52 12.54 -2.29
CA GLY A 3 -22.14 11.27 -2.67
C GLY A 3 -21.20 10.09 -2.50
N ASP A 4 -21.74 8.96 -2.04
CA ASP A 4 -21.07 7.66 -1.83
C ASP A 4 -20.46 7.01 -3.10
N ASN A 5 -20.32 7.77 -4.19
CA ASN A 5 -19.80 7.33 -5.49
C ASN A 5 -18.65 8.20 -6.03
N GLU A 6 -18.16 9.17 -5.26
CA GLU A 6 -17.05 9.99 -5.72
C GLU A 6 -15.76 9.18 -5.74
N VAL A 7 -15.27 8.91 -6.95
CA VAL A 7 -13.95 8.32 -7.18
C VAL A 7 -12.93 9.44 -7.19
N ILE A 8 -11.92 9.33 -6.33
CA ILE A 8 -10.83 10.30 -6.23
C ILE A 8 -9.54 9.70 -6.77
N LYS A 9 -8.64 10.58 -7.22
CA LYS A 9 -7.26 10.23 -7.57
C LYS A 9 -6.31 10.94 -6.62
N ILE A 10 -5.42 10.17 -6.00
CA ILE A 10 -4.37 10.67 -5.11
C ILE A 10 -3.03 10.26 -5.70
N SER A 11 -2.07 11.19 -5.72
CA SER A 11 -0.68 10.91 -6.11
C SER A 11 0.24 11.17 -4.92
N GLY A 12 1.21 10.29 -4.73
CA GLY A 12 2.03 10.30 -3.53
C GLY A 12 3.05 9.18 -3.47
N TRP A 13 3.71 9.06 -2.33
CA TRP A 13 4.63 7.98 -2.02
C TRP A 13 3.87 6.84 -1.35
N LEU A 14 3.92 5.65 -1.93
CA LEU A 14 3.48 4.45 -1.22
C LEU A 14 4.46 4.13 -0.11
N VAL A 15 3.96 3.84 1.09
CA VAL A 15 4.74 3.47 2.26
C VAL A 15 4.01 2.39 3.04
N ILE A 16 4.74 1.40 3.53
CA ILE A 16 4.27 0.36 4.43
C ILE A 16 4.76 0.64 5.84
N VAL A 17 3.83 0.64 6.78
CA VAL A 17 4.10 0.79 8.21
C VAL A 17 3.24 -0.22 8.96
N ASP A 18 3.86 -1.01 9.84
CA ASP A 18 3.19 -2.07 10.61
C ASP A 18 2.34 -3.00 9.74
N TYR A 19 2.89 -3.40 8.59
CA TYR A 19 2.22 -4.24 7.58
C TYR A 19 0.99 -3.63 6.91
N ARG A 20 0.73 -2.34 7.13
CA ARG A 20 -0.38 -1.60 6.50
C ARG A 20 0.15 -0.68 5.42
N LEU A 21 -0.63 -0.53 4.35
CA LEU A 21 -0.24 0.27 3.20
C LEU A 21 -0.84 1.68 3.28
N PHE A 22 -0.01 2.67 2.99
CA PHE A 22 -0.36 4.07 3.00
C PHE A 22 0.11 4.75 1.72
N VAL A 23 -0.59 5.83 1.34
CA VAL A 23 -0.07 6.84 0.43
C VAL A 23 0.15 8.15 1.18
N ILE A 24 1.35 8.72 1.01
CA ILE A 24 1.72 10.05 1.52
C ILE A 24 1.67 11.01 0.33
N PRO A 25 0.76 12.01 0.31
CA PRO A 25 0.65 12.96 -0.78
C PRO A 25 1.99 13.64 -1.13
N GLU A 26 2.25 13.89 -2.42
CA GLU A 26 3.53 14.45 -2.89
C GLU A 26 3.81 15.87 -2.37
N ASP A 27 2.76 16.62 -2.06
CA ASP A 27 2.80 17.99 -1.53
C ASP A 27 3.07 18.05 -0.02
N TYR A 28 3.26 16.90 0.64
CA TYR A 28 3.53 16.82 2.07
C TYR A 28 5.00 17.06 2.41
N VAL A 29 5.27 17.88 3.44
CA VAL A 29 6.63 18.38 3.77
C VAL A 29 7.10 17.97 5.19
N GLY A 30 6.51 16.94 5.81
CA GLY A 30 6.84 16.50 7.18
C GLY A 30 7.47 15.10 7.29
N ASP A 31 7.76 14.65 8.52
CA ASP A 31 8.25 13.28 8.78
C ASP A 31 7.13 12.26 8.50
N TYR A 32 7.43 11.27 7.65
CA TYR A 32 6.51 10.18 7.31
C TYR A 32 6.00 9.44 8.55
N LYS A 33 6.78 9.35 9.63
CA LYS A 33 6.35 8.72 10.90
C LYS A 33 5.25 9.50 11.63
N SER A 34 5.10 10.79 11.32
CA SER A 34 4.11 11.71 11.91
C SER A 34 3.09 12.26 10.90
N SER A 35 3.13 11.77 9.65
CA SER A 35 2.43 12.40 8.53
C SER A 35 0.93 12.13 8.51
N ALA A 36 0.19 13.05 7.86
CA ALA A 36 -1.15 12.75 7.38
C ALA A 36 -1.02 11.70 6.27
N ARG A 37 -1.28 10.44 6.63
CA ARG A 37 -1.25 9.30 5.71
C ARG A 37 -2.66 8.94 5.32
N ILE A 38 -2.83 8.55 4.07
CA ILE A 38 -4.08 7.96 3.59
C ILE A 38 -3.86 6.46 3.59
N GLU A 39 -4.56 5.77 4.48
CA GLU A 39 -4.44 4.32 4.63
C GLU A 39 -5.28 3.61 3.56
N PHE A 40 -4.74 2.53 3.01
CA PHE A 40 -5.50 1.66 2.13
C PHE A 40 -6.41 0.78 2.99
N PHE A 41 -7.70 0.72 2.64
CA PHE A 41 -8.65 -0.16 3.30
C PHE A 41 -8.26 -1.64 3.15
N ASP A 42 -7.64 -2.00 2.02
CA ASP A 42 -7.10 -3.32 1.77
C ASP A 42 -5.57 -3.28 1.67
N SER A 43 -4.89 -3.65 2.76
CA SER A 43 -3.42 -3.73 2.81
C SER A 43 -2.85 -4.98 2.12
N ALA A 44 -3.67 -5.93 1.66
CA ALA A 44 -3.17 -7.07 0.90
C ALA A 44 -2.49 -6.68 -0.42
N VAL A 45 -2.83 -5.49 -0.93
CA VAL A 45 -2.21 -4.86 -2.12
C VAL A 45 -0.69 -4.77 -2.00
N ILE A 46 -0.13 -4.78 -0.78
CA ILE A 46 1.31 -4.86 -0.54
C ILE A 46 1.97 -5.98 -1.34
N PHE A 47 1.39 -7.18 -1.34
CA PHE A 47 1.97 -8.31 -2.06
C PHE A 47 1.86 -8.12 -3.58
N SER A 48 0.78 -7.52 -4.06
CA SER A 48 0.62 -7.20 -5.48
C SER A 48 1.63 -6.18 -5.98
N VAL A 49 2.08 -5.28 -5.12
CA VAL A 49 3.18 -4.35 -5.41
C VAL A 49 4.51 -5.09 -5.32
N ALA A 50 4.76 -5.82 -4.23
CA ALA A 50 6.04 -6.47 -3.97
C ALA A 50 6.41 -7.57 -4.98
N ASP A 51 5.41 -8.27 -5.52
CA ASP A 51 5.61 -9.30 -6.54
C ASP A 51 6.04 -8.72 -7.90
N LYS A 52 5.74 -7.44 -8.14
CA LYS A 52 5.97 -6.77 -9.44
C LYS A 52 7.07 -5.72 -9.39
N ILE A 53 7.38 -5.21 -8.20
CA ILE A 53 8.19 -4.00 -8.02
C ILE A 53 9.21 -4.21 -6.92
N LEU A 54 10.47 -3.98 -7.26
CA LEU A 54 11.56 -4.17 -6.31
C LEU A 54 11.55 -3.07 -5.23
N PRO A 55 11.84 -3.42 -3.96
CA PRO A 55 12.12 -2.42 -2.92
C PRO A 55 13.20 -1.41 -3.31
N LEU A 56 12.94 -0.12 -3.06
CA LEU A 56 13.97 0.92 -3.09
C LEU A 56 14.70 1.08 -1.74
N GLY A 57 14.29 0.36 -0.69
CA GLY A 57 14.89 0.39 0.65
C GLY A 57 14.36 -0.74 1.54
N GLY A 58 15.02 -0.97 2.69
CA GLY A 58 14.76 -2.07 3.64
C GLY A 58 14.91 -1.65 5.10
N GLY A 59 14.24 -2.37 6.02
CA GLY A 59 14.12 -2.04 7.44
C GLY A 59 12.66 -2.10 7.92
N GLU A 60 12.27 -1.24 8.86
CA GLU A 60 10.90 -1.17 9.42
C GLU A 60 9.84 -0.58 8.46
N SER A 61 10.23 -0.07 7.29
CA SER A 61 9.32 0.57 6.35
C SER A 61 9.65 0.13 4.92
N PHE A 62 8.65 -0.36 4.21
CA PHE A 62 8.77 -0.86 2.85
C PHE A 62 8.01 0.05 1.91
N ILE A 63 8.59 0.30 0.74
CA ILE A 63 8.03 1.07 -0.37
C ILE A 63 8.25 2.58 -0.17
N PHE A 64 8.96 3.14 -1.16
CA PHE A 64 9.11 4.57 -1.44
C PHE A 64 8.99 4.72 -2.95
N HIS A 65 7.92 4.17 -3.52
CA HIS A 65 7.62 4.35 -4.93
C HIS A 65 6.59 5.46 -5.06
N ARG A 66 6.79 6.34 -6.05
CA ARG A 66 5.72 7.25 -6.44
C ARG A 66 4.60 6.42 -7.00
N ALA A 67 3.38 6.77 -6.64
CA ALA A 67 2.20 6.09 -7.11
C ALA A 67 1.05 7.05 -7.30
N ALA A 68 0.12 6.62 -8.15
CA ALA A 68 -1.20 7.20 -8.26
C ALA A 68 -2.25 6.15 -7.89
N VAL A 69 -3.08 6.47 -6.90
CA VAL A 69 -4.18 5.64 -6.43
C VAL A 69 -5.48 6.22 -6.96
N VAL A 70 -6.30 5.38 -7.59
CA VAL A 70 -7.70 5.71 -7.90
C VAL A 70 -8.57 4.86 -6.97
N GLY A 71 -9.49 5.48 -6.25
CA GLY A 71 -10.30 4.77 -5.27
C GLY A 71 -11.42 5.61 -4.66
N ARG A 72 -12.13 5.02 -3.71
CA ARG A 72 -13.26 5.66 -3.01
C ARG A 72 -12.87 5.99 -1.58
N PRO A 73 -13.14 7.21 -1.08
CA PRO A 73 -12.96 7.50 0.34
C PRO A 73 -13.82 6.57 1.20
N VAL A 74 -13.26 6.03 2.26
CA VAL A 74 -14.01 5.23 3.24
C VAL A 74 -14.40 6.13 4.41
N ALA A 75 -15.70 6.29 4.62
CA ALA A 75 -16.24 7.08 5.73
C ALA A 75 -16.21 6.30 7.06
N GLY A 76 -16.05 7.02 8.18
CA GLY A 76 -16.22 6.45 9.53
C GLY A 76 -14.94 5.96 10.21
N GLY A 77 -13.77 6.10 9.59
CA GLY A 77 -12.47 5.81 10.21
C GLY A 77 -11.94 6.97 11.07
N VAL A 78 -11.06 6.64 12.03
CA VAL A 78 -10.27 7.64 12.79
C VAL A 78 -9.24 8.35 11.90
N PHE A 79 -8.80 7.66 10.84
CA PHE A 79 -7.88 8.16 9.82
C PHE A 79 -8.56 8.17 8.45
N LEU A 80 -8.06 9.00 7.54
CA LEU A 80 -8.52 9.02 6.16
C LEU A 80 -8.13 7.69 5.48
N GLN A 81 -9.12 6.96 4.99
CA GLN A 81 -8.94 5.69 4.30
C GLN A 81 -9.45 5.76 2.87
N ILE A 82 -8.83 4.96 1.99
CA ILE A 82 -9.27 4.78 0.60
C ILE A 82 -9.47 3.30 0.29
N ASP A 83 -10.59 2.97 -0.33
CA ASP A 83 -10.86 1.69 -0.96
C ASP A 83 -10.31 1.74 -2.40
N PRO A 84 -9.16 1.11 -2.69
CA PRO A 84 -8.52 1.24 -3.99
C PRO A 84 -9.31 0.52 -5.09
N ILE A 85 -9.35 1.12 -6.28
CA ILE A 85 -9.84 0.51 -7.52
C ILE A 85 -8.66 0.11 -8.40
N SER A 86 -7.68 1.01 -8.55
CA SER A 86 -6.45 0.76 -9.27
C SER A 86 -5.29 1.55 -8.70
N LEU A 87 -4.08 1.10 -9.02
CA LEU A 87 -2.83 1.66 -8.55
C LEU A 87 -1.83 1.65 -9.70
N ASP A 88 -1.28 2.82 -10.00
CA ASP A 88 -0.11 2.97 -10.87
C ASP A 88 1.10 3.23 -9.98
N VAL A 89 2.14 2.40 -10.06
CA VAL A 89 3.36 2.54 -9.25
C VAL A 89 4.55 2.72 -10.17
N GLU A 90 5.34 3.77 -9.93
CA GLU A 90 6.56 4.02 -10.68
C GLU A 90 7.61 2.94 -10.34
N GLU A 91 8.18 2.33 -11.37
CA GLU A 91 9.28 1.40 -11.29
C GLU A 91 10.42 1.87 -12.20
N ARG A 92 11.61 2.03 -11.60
CA ARG A 92 12.76 2.76 -12.16
C ARG A 92 13.19 2.32 -13.56
N SER A 93 12.92 1.07 -13.93
CA SER A 93 13.41 0.45 -15.16
C SER A 93 12.35 0.27 -16.26
N VAL A 94 11.06 0.27 -15.91
CA VAL A 94 9.96 -0.09 -16.83
C VAL A 94 8.85 0.96 -16.90
N GLY A 95 8.95 2.06 -16.15
CA GLY A 95 7.96 3.14 -16.15
C GLY A 95 6.93 2.94 -15.05
N TYR A 96 5.66 2.78 -15.38
CA TYR A 96 4.61 2.54 -14.38
C TYR A 96 4.07 1.12 -14.49
N VAL A 97 3.98 0.44 -13.35
CA VAL A 97 3.27 -0.83 -13.21
C VAL A 97 1.84 -0.54 -12.79
N HIS A 98 0.89 -0.97 -13.62
CA HIS A 98 -0.53 -0.85 -13.35
C HIS A 98 -1.05 -2.09 -12.63
N ILE A 99 -1.80 -1.89 -11.54
CA ILE A 99 -2.40 -2.93 -10.71
C ILE A 99 -3.89 -2.62 -10.57
N LYS A 100 -4.78 -3.54 -10.94
CA LYS A 100 -6.22 -3.41 -10.69
C LYS A 100 -6.63 -4.31 -9.54
N MET A 101 -7.49 -3.79 -8.66
CA MET A 101 -7.89 -4.54 -7.46
C MET A 101 -8.83 -5.71 -7.77
N GLU A 102 -9.37 -5.77 -8.98
CA GLU A 102 -10.20 -6.87 -9.49
C GLU A 102 -9.37 -8.02 -10.12
N ASP A 103 -8.06 -7.83 -10.32
CA ASP A 103 -7.21 -8.85 -10.92
C ASP A 103 -7.11 -10.08 -10.00
N GLU A 104 -7.09 -11.29 -10.60
CA GLU A 104 -7.12 -12.56 -9.85
C GLU A 104 -5.93 -12.73 -8.90
N ASP A 105 -4.74 -12.25 -9.31
CA ASP A 105 -3.54 -12.27 -8.48
C ASP A 105 -3.69 -11.39 -7.24
N VAL A 106 -4.31 -10.22 -7.38
CA VAL A 106 -4.60 -9.32 -6.25
C VAL A 106 -5.60 -9.95 -5.29
N ILE A 107 -6.62 -10.62 -5.81
CA ILE A 107 -7.59 -11.36 -4.99
C ILE A 107 -6.89 -12.50 -4.24
N GLY A 108 -6.01 -13.26 -4.91
CA GLY A 108 -5.21 -14.31 -4.29
C GLY A 108 -4.29 -13.80 -3.18
N ASN A 109 -3.71 -12.62 -3.37
CA ASN A 109 -2.84 -11.97 -2.39
C ASN A 109 -3.52 -11.63 -1.06
N ARG A 110 -4.86 -11.52 -1.02
CA ARG A 110 -5.61 -11.38 0.24
C ARG A 110 -5.47 -12.60 1.15
N VAL A 111 -5.37 -13.79 0.58
CA VAL A 111 -5.16 -15.03 1.34
C VAL A 111 -3.74 -15.02 1.92
N ARG A 112 -2.75 -14.76 1.07
CA ARG A 112 -1.33 -14.65 1.46
C ARG A 112 -1.11 -13.60 2.55
N TYR A 113 -1.79 -12.46 2.46
CA TYR A 113 -1.72 -11.40 3.47
C TYR A 113 -2.29 -11.85 4.82
N LYS A 114 -3.43 -12.56 4.83
CA LYS A 114 -4.00 -13.12 6.07
C LYS A 114 -3.08 -14.16 6.72
N GLU A 115 -2.47 -15.03 5.92
CA GLU A 115 -1.51 -16.03 6.41
C GLU A 115 -0.25 -15.38 6.97
N PHE A 116 0.27 -14.37 6.27
CA PHE A 116 1.38 -13.54 6.72
C PHE A 116 1.10 -12.92 8.09
N LEU A 117 -0.07 -12.28 8.28
CA LEU A 117 -0.43 -11.67 9.57
C LEU A 117 -0.49 -12.71 10.72
N LYS A 118 -1.04 -13.91 10.47
CA LYS A 118 -1.06 -14.99 11.46
C LYS A 118 0.34 -15.44 11.88
N GLY A 119 1.29 -15.50 10.95
CA GLY A 119 2.68 -15.84 11.24
C GLY A 119 3.41 -14.81 12.11
N ARG A 120 2.93 -13.56 12.14
CA ARG A 120 3.56 -12.45 12.87
C ARG A 120 3.10 -12.31 14.31
N GLU A 121 1.94 -12.82 14.70
CA GLU A 121 1.56 -12.95 16.12
C GLU A 121 2.56 -13.82 16.91
N VAL A 122 3.37 -14.61 16.22
CA VAL A 122 4.32 -15.58 16.78
C VAL A 122 5.78 -15.11 16.72
N VAL A 123 6.13 -14.13 15.87
CA VAL A 123 7.53 -13.75 15.61
C VAL A 123 7.72 -12.24 15.53
N ASP A 124 8.46 -11.69 16.50
CA ASP A 124 8.96 -10.32 16.56
C ASP A 124 10.09 -10.12 15.55
N VAL A 125 9.78 -10.11 14.24
CA VAL A 125 10.74 -9.70 13.21
C VAL A 125 10.34 -8.34 12.69
N ALA A 126 11.02 -7.30 13.16
CA ALA A 126 10.89 -5.93 12.66
C ALA A 126 11.23 -5.78 11.16
N ASP A 127 11.78 -6.83 10.53
CA ASP A 127 12.18 -6.83 9.13
C ASP A 127 11.19 -7.64 8.27
N TRP A 128 10.61 -6.97 7.27
CA TRP A 128 9.73 -7.58 6.28
C TRP A 128 10.52 -8.28 5.16
N LEU A 129 11.81 -7.93 4.97
CA LEU A 129 12.70 -8.53 3.96
C LEU A 129 13.06 -9.99 4.25
N SER A 130 12.85 -10.48 5.48
CA SER A 130 13.11 -11.87 5.82
C SER A 130 12.26 -12.85 5.00
N PHE A 131 11.16 -12.39 4.39
CA PHE A 131 10.29 -13.20 3.53
C PHE A 131 10.77 -13.33 2.07
N TYR A 132 11.72 -12.50 1.65
CA TYR A 132 12.30 -12.54 0.29
C TYR A 132 13.75 -13.04 0.28
N LYS A 133 14.28 -13.46 1.44
CA LYS A 133 15.59 -14.09 1.56
C LYS A 133 15.42 -15.60 1.42
N ASP A 134 15.30 -16.05 0.18
CA ASP A 134 15.70 -17.42 -0.20
C ASP A 134 17.14 -17.38 -0.74
#